data_AF-A0A355UFQ8-F1
#
_entry.id   AF-A0A355UFQ8-F1
#
_cell.length_a   1.000
_cell.length_b   1.000
_cell.length_c   1.000
_cell.angle_alpha   90.00
_cell.angle_beta   90.00
_cell.angle_gamma   90.00
#
_symmetry.space_group_name_H-M   'P 1'
#
loop_
_entity.id
_entity.type
_entity.pdbx_description
1 polymer ?
#
loop_
_entity_poly.entity_id
_entity_poly.type
_entity_poly.pdbx_seq_one_letter_code
_entity_poly.pdbx_strand_id
1 'polypeptide(L)' 'ADCHMPYVSEGGIKYSNHQVMSPLNNISSTCQTCHRDSEEKLRNYVYEYQDKA' A
#
# COMPACT_ATOMS: atom_id res chain seq x y z
N ALA A 1 -5.79 -4.13 8.85
CA ALA A 1 -4.64 -3.23 9.11
C ALA A 1 -3.65 -3.23 7.95
N ASP A 2 -3.81 -4.16 7.01
CA ASP A 2 -2.82 -4.56 6.00
C ASP A 2 -2.41 -3.44 5.03
N CYS A 3 -3.29 -2.44 4.82
CA CYS A 3 -3.01 -1.31 3.93
C CYS A 3 -2.47 -0.06 4.65
N HIS A 4 -3.01 0.27 5.83
CA HIS A 4 -2.65 1.52 6.54
C HIS A 4 -1.58 1.33 7.62
N MET A 5 -1.32 0.07 7.99
CA MET A 5 -0.30 -0.35 8.92
C MET A 5 0.36 -1.64 8.41
N PRO A 6 0.98 -1.62 7.22
CA PRO A 6 1.61 -2.82 6.66
C PRO A 6 2.73 -3.31 7.57
N TYR A 7 3.03 -4.61 7.49
CA TYR A 7 4.20 -5.16 8.15
C TYR A 7 5.47 -4.69 7.46
N VAL A 8 6.45 -4.27 8.25
CA VAL A 8 7.81 -3.97 7.82
C VAL A 8 8.71 -5.09 8.34
N SER A 9 9.63 -5.55 7.50
CA SER A 9 10.61 -6.57 7.84
C SER A 9 12.01 -5.96 7.73
N GLU A 10 12.62 -5.70 8.88
CA GLU A 10 13.95 -5.08 8.98
C GLU A 10 14.79 -5.86 9.99
N GLY A 11 16.02 -6.22 9.62
CA GLY A 11 16.91 -6.98 10.52
C GLY A 11 16.36 -8.34 10.95
N GLY A 12 15.47 -8.95 10.16
CA GLY A 12 14.81 -10.22 10.50
C GLY A 12 13.66 -10.11 11.50
N ILE A 13 13.30 -8.89 11.93
CA ILE A 13 12.17 -8.63 12.82
C ILE A 13 11.01 -8.09 11.98
N LYS A 14 9.81 -8.61 12.23
CA LYS A 14 8.56 -8.11 11.65
C LYS A 14 7.82 -7.25 12.66
N TYR A 15 7.46 -6.04 12.28
CA TYR A 15 6.66 -5.14 13.10
C TYR A 15 5.61 -4.41 12.24
N SER A 16 4.52 -3.98 12.85
CA SER A 16 3.49 -3.18 12.16
C SER A 16 3.93 -1.73 12.04
N ASN A 17 3.82 -1.15 10.85
CA ASN A 17 4.05 0.28 10.65
C ASN A 17 2.91 1.07 11.30
N HIS A 18 3.22 1.94 12.27
CA HIS A 18 2.24 2.78 12.95
C HIS A 18 2.16 4.21 12.40
N GLN A 19 2.94 4.53 11.36
CA GLN A 19 2.79 5.77 10.62
C GLN A 19 1.57 5.65 9.69
N VAL A 20 0.39 5.85 10.27
CA VAL A 20 -0.88 5.76 9.54
C VAL A 20 -0.94 6.88 8.50
N MET A 21 -0.89 6.49 7.23
CA MET A 21 -0.97 7.39 6.08
C MET A 21 -1.71 6.73 4.92
N SER A 22 -1.80 7.44 3.80
CA SER A 22 -2.35 6.87 2.57
C SER A 22 -1.53 5.65 2.12
N PRO A 23 -2.16 4.50 1.83
CA PRO A 23 -1.48 3.31 1.31
C PRO A 23 -0.80 3.58 -0.04
N LEU A 24 -1.28 4.58 -0.79
CA LEU A 24 -0.68 5.02 -2.06
C LEU A 24 0.76 5.54 -1.93
N ASN A 25 1.19 5.89 -0.71
CA ASN A 25 2.56 6.32 -0.45
C ASN A 25 3.55 5.15 -0.39
N ASN A 26 3.05 3.92 -0.21
CA ASN A 26 3.88 2.73 -0.09
C ASN A 26 3.18 1.51 -0.72
N ILE A 27 2.95 1.61 -2.04
CA ILE A 27 2.15 0.64 -2.81
C ILE A 27 2.79 -0.76 -2.80
N SER A 28 4.13 -0.85 -2.83
CA SER A 28 4.86 -2.11 -2.79
C SER A 28 4.58 -2.94 -1.52
N SER A 29 4.55 -2.29 -0.35
CA SER A 29 4.32 -2.96 0.94
C SER A 29 2.84 -3.07 1.32
N THR A 30 1.94 -2.46 0.54
CA THR A 30 0.49 -2.47 0.81
C THR A 30 -0.24 -3.23 -0.29
N CYS A 31 -0.49 -2.62 -1.45
CA CYS A 31 -1.26 -3.19 -2.53
C CYS A 31 -0.56 -4.38 -3.21
N GLN A 32 0.75 -4.30 -3.45
CA GLN A 32 1.49 -5.34 -4.18
C GLN A 32 1.78 -6.60 -3.36
N THR A 33 1.44 -6.60 -2.08
CA THR A 33 1.40 -7.84 -1.28
C THR A 33 0.36 -8.83 -1.82
N CYS A 34 -0.69 -8.32 -2.47
CA CYS A 34 -1.81 -9.10 -3.01
C CYS A 34 -1.96 -8.95 -4.55
N HIS A 35 -1.66 -7.76 -5.09
CA HIS A 35 -1.83 -7.44 -6.51
C HIS A 35 -0.51 -7.53 -7.27
N ARG A 36 -0.54 -8.05 -8.51
CA ARG A 36 0.65 -8.20 -9.36
C ARG A 36 0.82 -7.10 -10.41
N ASP A 37 -0.03 -6.07 -10.34
CA ASP A 37 0.03 -4.91 -11.22
C ASP A 37 1.18 -3.96 -10.83
N SER A 38 1.59 -3.11 -11.77
CA SER A 38 2.57 -2.05 -11.49
C SER A 38 2.00 -1.02 -10.51
N GLU A 39 2.88 -0.37 -9.75
CA GLU A 39 2.47 0.67 -8.80
C GLU A 39 1.69 1.81 -9.46
N GLU A 40 2.12 2.21 -10.67
CA GLU A 40 1.47 3.26 -11.46
C GLU A 40 0.04 2.86 -11.83
N LYS A 41 -0.16 1.62 -12.30
CA LYS A 41 -1.50 1.13 -12.69
C LYS A 41 -2.44 1.09 -11.49
N LEU A 42 -1.96 0.59 -10.35
CA LEU A 42 -2.73 0.54 -9.11
C LEU A 42 -3.09 1.95 -8.60
N ARG A 43 -2.14 2.90 -8.68
CA ARG A 43 -2.39 4.30 -8.32
C ARG A 43 -3.44 4.94 -9.22
N ASN A 44 -3.31 4.75 -10.53
CA ASN A 44 -4.24 5.31 -11.50
C ASN A 44 -5.65 4.76 -11.33
N TYR A 45 -5.80 3.47 -10.99
CA TYR A 45 -7.12 2.92 -10.65
C TYR A 45 -7.74 3.64 -9.45
N VAL A 46 -6.99 3.86 -8.37
CA VAL A 46 -7.54 4.55 -7.21
C VAL A 46 -7.99 5.97 -7.58
N TYR A 47 -7.18 6.74 -8.33
CA TYR A 47 -7.58 8.08 -8.76
C TYR A 47 -8.77 8.06 -9.72
N GLU A 48 -8.78 7.16 -10.70
CA GLU A 48 -9.89 7.03 -11.65
C GLU A 48 -11.23 6.79 -10.95
N TYR A 49 -11.26 5.99 -9.88
CA TYR A 49 -12.50 5.74 -9.14
C TYR A 49 -12.81 6.80 -8.08
N GLN A 50 -11.81 7.45 -7.50
CA GLN A 50 -12.01 8.59 -6.59
C GLN A 50 -12.65 9.78 -7.31
N ASP A 51 -12.20 10.08 -8.53
CA ASP A 51 -12.67 11.23 -9.31
C ASP A 51 -14.06 11.00 -9.94
N LYS A 52 -14.56 9.76 -9.92
CA LYS A 52 -15.91 9.40 -10.37
C LYS A 52 -16.98 9.51 -9.28
N ALA A 53 -16.57 9.76 -8.03
CA ALA A 53 -17.44 9.79 -6.85
C ALA A 53 -18.08 11.16 -6.60
#